data_AF-A0A2V1B2K5-F1
#
_entry.id   AF-A0A2V1B2K5-F1
#
_cell.length_a   1.000
_cell.length_b   1.000
_cell.length_c   1.000
_cell.angle_alpha   90.00
_cell.angle_beta   90.00
_cell.angle_gamma   90.00
#
_symmetry.space_group_name_H-M   'P 1'
#
loop_
_entity.id
_entity.type
_entity.pdbx_description
1 polymer ?
#
loop_
_entity_poly.entity_id
_entity_poly.type
_entity_poly.pdbx_seq_one_letter_code
_entity_poly.pdbx_strand_id
1 'polypeptide(L)'
;MMAEAVPNLPNDKKRVKVYELRNNDWLDRGTGFCTAAFIFNEASRQYEPRVLVQSEDQPDRMLLETRICKEDGFQKQQDTLIVWTEPTNGVDMCLSFQESEGCAAIWSVIDSRVFCW
;
A
#
# COMPACT_ATOMS: atom_id res chain seq x y z
N MET A 1 -37.61 -3.47 -3.74
CA MET A 1 -37.00 -2.84 -2.56
C MET A 1 -35.63 -2.36 -2.98
N MET A 2 -35.39 -1.05 -2.95
CA MET A 2 -34.13 -0.46 -3.37
C MET A 2 -33.15 -0.57 -2.19
N ALA A 3 -31.98 -1.18 -2.38
CA ALA A 3 -30.90 -1.08 -1.41
C ALA A 3 -30.26 0.30 -1.61
N GLU A 4 -30.44 1.20 -0.64
CA GLU A 4 -29.74 2.47 -0.59
C GLU A 4 -28.23 2.21 -0.47
N ALA A 5 -27.48 2.69 -1.45
CA ALA A 5 -26.03 2.69 -1.42
C ALA A 5 -25.57 3.55 -0.24
N VAL A 6 -24.89 2.92 0.72
CA VAL A 6 -24.17 3.58 1.80
C VAL A 6 -23.22 4.61 1.16
N PRO A 7 -23.18 5.87 1.60
CA PRO A 7 -22.25 6.85 1.03
C PRO A 7 -20.83 6.30 1.18
N ASN A 8 -20.13 6.14 0.05
CA ASN A 8 -18.75 5.64 0.01
C ASN A 8 -17.94 6.33 1.11
N LEU A 9 -17.49 5.56 2.10
CA LEU A 9 -16.65 6.11 3.15
C LEU A 9 -15.37 6.63 2.47
N PRO A 10 -14.72 7.70 2.98
CA PRO A 10 -13.49 8.24 2.39
C PRO A 10 -12.38 7.19 2.15
N ASN A 11 -12.48 6.04 2.82
CA ASN A 11 -11.57 4.91 2.70
C ASN A 11 -11.79 4.03 1.45
N ASP A 12 -12.99 4.01 0.84
CA ASP A 12 -13.29 3.12 -0.31
C ASP A 12 -12.40 3.42 -1.52
N LYS A 13 -12.04 4.70 -1.71
CA LYS A 13 -11.12 5.11 -2.78
C LYS A 13 -9.73 4.48 -2.66
N LYS A 14 -9.36 3.96 -1.49
CA LYS A 14 -8.05 3.35 -1.20
C LYS A 14 -8.14 1.85 -0.93
N ARG A 15 -9.21 1.19 -1.37
CA ARG A 15 -9.33 -0.27 -1.31
C ARG A 15 -8.32 -0.91 -2.28
N VAL A 16 -7.52 -1.86 -1.78
CA VAL A 16 -6.43 -2.52 -2.52
C VAL A 16 -6.39 -4.02 -2.27
N LYS A 17 -5.90 -4.77 -3.25
CA LYS A 17 -5.41 -6.13 -3.06
C LYS A 17 -3.90 -6.14 -2.94
N VAL A 18 -3.39 -6.92 -2.00
CA VAL A 18 -1.95 -7.12 -1.79
C VAL A 18 -1.55 -8.46 -2.40
N TYR A 19 -0.51 -8.47 -3.23
CA TYR A 19 0.06 -9.71 -3.74
C TYR A 19 1.54 -9.82 -3.44
N GLU A 20 2.01 -11.06 -3.36
CA GLU A 20 3.43 -11.42 -3.30
C GLU A 20 3.74 -12.45 -4.39
N LEU A 21 4.90 -12.34 -5.03
CA LEU A 21 5.33 -13.29 -6.04
C LEU A 21 5.97 -14.50 -5.36
N ARG A 22 5.42 -15.70 -5.59
CA ARG A 22 5.98 -16.97 -5.11
C ARG A 22 5.92 -18.01 -6.22
N ASN A 23 7.04 -18.69 -6.46
CA ASN A 23 7.13 -19.73 -7.49
C ASN A 23 6.64 -19.25 -8.88
N ASN A 24 6.93 -17.99 -9.23
CA ASN A 24 6.50 -17.35 -10.48
C ASN A 24 4.98 -17.08 -10.60
N ASP A 25 4.23 -17.21 -9.51
CA ASP A 25 2.81 -16.89 -9.42
C ASP A 25 2.54 -15.78 -8.38
N TRP A 26 1.62 -14.86 -8.71
CA TRP A 26 1.18 -13.81 -7.78
C TRP A 26 0.13 -14.35 -6.83
N LEU A 27 0.50 -14.50 -5.55
CA LEU A 27 -0.38 -14.97 -4.49
C LEU A 27 -1.14 -13.80 -3.84
N ASP A 28 -2.47 -13.88 -3.78
CA ASP A 28 -3.32 -12.90 -3.06
C ASP A 28 -3.15 -13.06 -1.54
N ARG A 29 -2.66 -12.01 -0.88
CA ARG A 29 -2.53 -11.95 0.60
C ARG A 29 -3.81 -11.47 1.28
N GLY A 30 -4.70 -10.81 0.54
CA GLY A 30 -5.97 -10.27 1.02
C GLY A 30 -6.34 -8.93 0.39
N THR A 31 -7.56 -8.49 0.70
CA THR A 31 -8.08 -7.17 0.34
C THR A 31 -8.17 -6.28 1.57
N GLY A 32 -7.83 -5.00 1.43
CA GLY A 32 -7.78 -4.08 2.55
C GLY A 32 -7.76 -2.62 2.13
N PHE A 33 -7.58 -1.73 3.10
CA PHE A 33 -7.54 -0.29 2.89
C PHE A 33 -6.11 0.23 3.06
N CYS A 34 -5.60 0.87 2.00
CA CYS A 34 -4.25 1.38 1.96
C CYS A 34 -4.14 2.78 2.57
N THR A 35 -3.17 2.97 3.46
CA THR A 35 -2.85 4.26 4.08
C THR A 35 -1.34 4.50 4.01
N ALA A 36 -0.94 5.75 3.81
CA ALA A 36 0.45 6.15 3.98
C ALA A 36 0.57 6.99 5.25
N ALA A 37 1.56 6.69 6.09
CA ALA A 37 1.73 7.34 7.40
C ALA A 37 3.22 7.48 7.75
N PHE A 38 3.54 8.43 8.62
CA PHE A 38 4.87 8.55 9.22
C PHE A 38 4.86 7.84 10.58
N ILE A 39 5.66 6.79 10.71
CA ILE A 39 5.76 6.01 11.94
C ILE A 39 7.09 6.31 12.61
N PHE A 40 7.06 6.56 13.92
CA PHE A 40 8.28 6.75 14.70
C PHE A 40 9.04 5.43 14.83
N ASN A 41 10.28 5.41 14.36
CA ASN A 41 11.18 4.28 14.52
C ASN A 41 12.11 4.54 15.71
N GLU A 42 11.99 3.72 16.76
CA GLU A 42 12.77 3.87 17.99
C GLU A 42 14.27 3.66 17.80
N ALA A 43 14.66 2.80 16.85
CA ALA A 43 16.06 2.48 16.58
C ALA A 43 16.77 3.63 15.86
N SER A 44 16.14 4.22 14.83
CA SER A 44 16.69 5.38 14.12
C SER A 44 16.37 6.72 14.80
N ARG A 45 15.48 6.73 15.80
CA ARG A 45 14.98 7.94 16.51
C ARG A 45 14.34 8.96 15.56
N GLN A 46 13.74 8.49 14.47
CA GLN A 46 13.18 9.33 13.40
C GLN A 46 11.79 8.84 12.96
N TYR A 47 11.01 9.75 12.37
CA TYR A 47 9.76 9.39 11.71
C TYR A 47 10.06 8.91 10.29
N GLU A 48 9.63 7.69 9.98
CA GLU A 48 9.83 7.06 8.68
C GLU A 48 8.51 6.92 7.94
N PRO A 49 8.44 7.30 6.65
CA PRO A 49 7.24 7.11 5.84
C PRO A 49 7.02 5.62 5.57
N ARG A 50 5.78 5.17 5.72
CA ARG A 50 5.35 3.78 5.51
C ARG A 50 4.04 3.70 4.75
N VAL A 51 3.88 2.63 3.97
CA VAL A 51 2.60 2.18 3.43
C VAL A 51 2.06 1.05 4.28
N LEU A 52 0.81 1.18 4.70
CA LEU A 52 0.07 0.23 5.52
C LEU A 52 -1.16 -0.24 4.76
N VAL A 53 -1.47 -1.54 4.83
CA VAL A 53 -2.73 -2.09 4.33
C VAL A 53 -3.40 -2.89 5.43
N GLN A 54 -4.50 -2.34 5.97
CA GLN A 54 -5.32 -3.00 6.97
C GLN A 54 -6.38 -3.87 6.29
N SER A 55 -6.56 -5.11 6.74
CA SER A 55 -7.55 -6.04 6.18
C SER A 55 -8.98 -5.49 6.31
N GLU A 56 -9.81 -5.72 5.29
CA GLU A 56 -11.22 -5.30 5.31
C GLU A 56 -12.12 -6.22 6.16
N ASP A 57 -11.73 -7.49 6.29
CA ASP A 57 -12.47 -8.56 6.94
C ASP A 57 -11.99 -8.85 8.37
N GLN A 58 -10.76 -8.46 8.71
CA GLN A 58 -10.11 -8.69 9.99
C GLN A 58 -9.46 -7.39 10.49
N PRO A 59 -10.16 -6.59 11.32
CA PRO A 59 -9.68 -5.27 11.76
C PRO A 59 -8.30 -5.29 12.42
N ASP A 60 -7.96 -6.36 13.15
CA ASP A 60 -6.68 -6.48 13.85
C ASP A 60 -5.54 -7.02 12.96
N ARG A 61 -5.83 -7.36 11.69
CA ARG A 61 -4.86 -7.93 10.77
C ARG A 61 -4.28 -6.86 9.83
N MET A 62 -2.96 -6.71 9.90
CA MET A 62 -2.19 -5.95 8.92
C MET A 62 -1.76 -6.87 7.77
N LEU A 63 -2.22 -6.58 6.55
CA LEU A 63 -1.86 -7.35 5.36
C LEU A 63 -0.45 -7.00 4.87
N LEU A 64 -0.10 -5.72 4.97
CA LEU A 64 1.18 -5.17 4.57
C LEU A 64 1.56 -4.00 5.47
N GLU A 65 2.83 -3.95 5.83
CA GLU A 65 3.52 -2.76 6.31
C GLU A 65 4.88 -2.72 5.63
N THR A 66 5.11 -1.72 4.78
CA THR A 66 6.40 -1.52 4.12
C THR A 66 6.90 -0.11 4.37
N ARG A 67 8.20 0.01 4.59
CA ARG A 67 8.87 1.31 4.60
C ARG A 67 8.93 1.86 3.17
N ILE A 68 8.91 3.19 3.06
CA ILE A 68 9.19 3.89 1.81
C ILE A 68 10.62 4.41 1.88
N CYS A 69 11.55 3.80 1.13
CA CYS A 69 12.85 4.39 0.80
C CYS A 69 12.97 4.62 -0.70
N LYS A 70 13.73 5.64 -1.07
CA LYS A 70 13.96 5.99 -2.48
C LYS A 70 14.70 4.88 -3.24
N GLU A 71 15.52 4.12 -2.53
CA GLU A 71 16.30 3.02 -3.09
C GLU A 71 15.47 1.73 -3.28
N ASP A 72 14.26 1.65 -2.71
CA ASP A 72 13.45 0.41 -2.65
C ASP A 72 12.75 0.08 -3.99
N GLY A 73 13.00 0.85 -5.05
CA GLY A 73 12.61 0.48 -6.41
C GLY A 73 11.10 0.43 -6.67
N PHE A 74 10.29 1.16 -5.89
CA PHE A 74 8.86 1.29 -6.14
C PHE A 74 8.58 1.81 -7.56
N GLN A 75 7.65 1.18 -8.25
CA GLN A 75 7.23 1.55 -9.60
C GLN A 75 5.71 1.55 -9.70
N LYS A 76 5.14 2.64 -10.21
CA LYS A 76 3.75 2.65 -10.64
C LYS A 76 3.64 2.00 -12.00
N GLN A 77 2.85 0.93 -12.10
CA GLN A 77 2.45 0.33 -13.35
C GLN A 77 0.97 0.62 -13.61
N GLN A 78 0.62 1.00 -14.84
CA GLN A 78 -0.74 1.44 -15.16
C GLN A 78 -1.21 2.57 -14.20
N ASP A 79 -2.52 2.77 -14.08
CA ASP A 79 -3.08 3.77 -13.18
C ASP A 79 -3.47 3.24 -11.80
N THR A 80 -3.38 1.93 -11.59
CA THR A 80 -3.92 1.24 -10.41
C THR A 80 -2.95 0.23 -9.79
N LEU A 81 -1.73 0.06 -10.31
CA LEU A 81 -0.79 -0.94 -9.80
C LEU A 81 0.50 -0.27 -9.31
N ILE A 82 0.98 -0.69 -8.14
CA ILE A 82 2.30 -0.31 -7.62
C ILE A 82 3.05 -1.60 -7.34
N VAL A 83 4.26 -1.73 -7.87
CA VAL A 83 5.12 -2.92 -7.71
C VAL A 83 6.46 -2.52 -7.09
N TRP A 84 7.05 -3.39 -6.28
CA TRP A 84 8.40 -3.23 -5.73
C TRP A 84 8.96 -4.58 -5.30
N THR A 85 10.26 -4.63 -5.01
CA THR A 85 10.89 -5.77 -4.34
C THR A 85 11.10 -5.39 -2.88
N GLU A 86 10.50 -6.14 -1.97
CA GLU A 86 10.54 -5.86 -0.54
C GLU A 86 11.98 -6.00 -0.01
N PRO A 87 12.62 -4.94 0.52
CA PRO A 87 14.02 -4.97 0.92
C PRO A 87 14.31 -5.93 2.08
N THR A 88 13.31 -6.23 2.92
CA THR A 88 13.50 -7.07 4.10
C THR A 88 13.69 -8.56 3.77
N ASN A 89 13.10 -9.04 2.68
CA ASN A 89 13.12 -10.47 2.31
C ASN A 89 13.38 -10.74 0.82
N GLY A 90 13.49 -9.70 -0.01
CA GLY A 90 13.72 -9.80 -1.46
C GLY A 90 12.52 -10.31 -2.26
N VAL A 91 11.32 -10.35 -1.69
CA VAL A 91 10.10 -10.84 -2.36
C VAL A 91 9.48 -9.72 -3.19
N ASP A 92 9.12 -10.02 -4.43
CA ASP A 92 8.38 -9.06 -5.25
C ASP A 92 6.93 -8.93 -4.74
N MET A 93 6.51 -7.69 -4.56
CA MET A 93 5.22 -7.32 -3.99
C MET A 93 4.47 -6.42 -4.97
N CYS A 94 3.14 -6.45 -4.91
CA CYS A 94 2.34 -5.43 -5.57
C CYS A 94 1.06 -5.06 -4.82
N LEU A 95 0.64 -3.81 -5.02
CA LEU A 95 -0.64 -3.26 -4.61
C LEU A 95 -1.48 -2.99 -5.84
N SER A 96 -2.60 -3.70 -5.97
CA SER A 96 -3.61 -3.45 -7.00
C SER A 96 -4.76 -2.67 -6.38
N PHE A 97 -4.84 -1.39 -6.71
CA PHE A 97 -5.89 -0.48 -6.28
C PHE A 97 -7.17 -0.71 -7.07
N GLN A 98 -8.30 -0.61 -6.38
CA GLN A 98 -9.61 -0.63 -7.02
C GLN A 98 -9.85 0.63 -7.86
N GLU A 99 -9.38 1.79 -7.38
CA GLU A 99 -9.51 3.09 -8.05
C GLU A 99 -8.16 3.75 -8.32
N SER A 100 -8.04 4.40 -9.47
CA SER A 100 -6.83 5.12 -9.86
C SER A 100 -6.55 6.34 -8.98
N GLU A 101 -7.59 6.98 -8.45
CA GLU A 101 -7.45 8.11 -7.51
C GLU A 101 -6.74 7.67 -6.22
N GLY A 102 -7.08 6.49 -5.69
CA GLY A 102 -6.39 5.90 -4.54
C GLY A 102 -4.93 5.57 -4.82
N CYS A 103 -4.66 4.98 -5.98
CA CYS A 103 -3.29 4.67 -6.41
C CYS A 103 -2.47 5.97 -6.55
N ALA A 104 -3.01 6.98 -7.24
CA ALA A 104 -2.34 8.26 -7.41
C ALA A 104 -2.04 8.95 -6.06
N ALA A 105 -2.97 8.90 -5.10
CA ALA A 105 -2.77 9.46 -3.77
C ALA A 105 -1.62 8.77 -3.00
N ILE A 106 -1.55 7.43 -3.03
CA ILE A 106 -0.47 6.69 -2.37
C ILE A 106 0.85 6.86 -3.13
N TRP A 107 0.82 6.80 -4.46
CA TRP A 107 1.99 7.02 -5.31
C TRP A 107 2.60 8.40 -5.10
N SER A 108 1.78 9.45 -4.95
CA SER A 108 2.27 10.80 -4.66
C SER A 108 3.03 10.87 -3.34
N VAL A 109 2.70 10.02 -2.36
CA VAL A 109 3.49 9.90 -1.14
C VAL A 109 4.77 9.17 -1.44
N ILE A 110 4.74 8.00 -2.09
CA ILE A 110 5.93 7.20 -2.41
C ILE A 110 6.97 7.98 -3.24
N ASP A 111 6.52 8.67 -4.30
CA ASP A 111 7.37 9.47 -5.21
C ASP A 111 7.67 10.87 -4.66
N SER A 112 7.17 11.22 -3.48
CA SER A 112 7.39 12.53 -2.89
C SER A 112 8.88 12.78 -2.68
N ARG A 113 9.43 13.74 -3.42
CA ARG A 113 10.83 14.15 -3.31
C ARG A 113 11.17 14.89 -2.02
N VAL A 114 10.17 15.12 -1.15
CA VAL A 114 10.34 15.79 0.15
C VAL A 114 11.11 14.90 1.14
N PHE A 115 11.22 13.59 0.90
CA PHE A 115 12.04 12.69 1.73
C PHE A 115 13.56 12.83 1.51
N CYS A 116 13.99 13.78 0.68
CA CYS A 116 15.40 14.06 0.38
C CYS A 116 15.80 15.48 0.83
N TRP A 117 15.66 15.82 2.12
CA TRP A 117 16.41 16.91 2.76
C TRP A 117 16.72 16.55 4.20
#